data_AF-A0A914EE37-F1
#
_entry.id   AF-A0A914EE37-F1
#
_cell.length_a   1.000
_cell.length_b   1.000
_cell.length_c   1.000
_cell.angle_alpha   90.00
_cell.angle_beta   90.00
_cell.angle_gamma   90.00
#
_symmetry.space_group_name_H-M   'P 1'
#
loop_
_entity.id
_entity.type
_entity.pdbx_description
1 polymer ?
#
loop_
_entity_poly.entity_id
_entity_poly.type
_entity_poly.pdbx_seq_one_letter_code
_entity_poly.pdbx_strand_id
1 'polypeptide(L)'
;MDSLAQATMWTRQSPQENTLSLDPPYGQLKITGKHVTKEDGTIVQLRGMSLAWSINTTNWSENWFTPFWKSVTVAFVKCSWNSNVIRAPMGIMFGGYLENPETEYEKVKTIIDAAIDMGIYVIVDWHDERAYYENHTVAAIQFFSNISQTYGNYSNIIYEIFNEPVNATWAQIKSYAVRVITAIRQNDQKNIIVVGTPNWSTDVDVAAEDPINGTNIAYTLHIYAGRDYSF
;
A
#
# COMPACT_ATOMS: atom_id res chain seq x y z
N MET A 1 -36.11 -13.14 33.07
CA MET A 1 -34.89 -12.59 33.68
C MET A 1 -34.24 -13.77 34.40
N ASP A 2 -33.16 -14.39 33.97
CA ASP A 2 -32.17 -14.10 32.95
C ASP A 2 -31.64 -15.43 32.40
N SER A 3 -31.58 -15.57 31.08
CA SER A 3 -30.81 -16.64 30.45
C SER A 3 -29.38 -16.14 30.26
N LEU A 4 -28.50 -16.49 31.19
CA LEU A 4 -27.06 -16.30 31.03
C LEU A 4 -26.57 -17.27 29.94
N ALA A 5 -26.36 -16.73 28.75
CA ALA A 5 -25.60 -17.41 27.71
C ALA A 5 -24.17 -17.63 28.22
N GLN A 6 -23.79 -18.89 28.41
CA GLN A 6 -22.41 -19.25 28.65
C GLN A 6 -21.60 -18.91 27.40
N ALA A 7 -20.78 -17.87 27.50
CA ALA A 7 -19.75 -17.59 26.51
C ALA A 7 -18.74 -18.74 26.55
N THR A 8 -18.67 -19.53 25.48
CA THR A 8 -17.62 -20.52 25.29
C THR A 8 -16.29 -19.77 25.17
N MET A 9 -15.53 -19.71 26.26
CA MET A 9 -14.15 -19.24 26.24
C MET A 9 -13.33 -20.23 25.43
N TRP A 10 -12.86 -19.81 24.25
CA TRP A 10 -11.80 -20.51 23.55
C TRP A 10 -10.49 -20.30 24.33
N THR A 11 -10.12 -21.29 25.13
CA THR A 11 -8.80 -21.34 25.77
C THR A 11 -7.73 -21.48 24.70
N ARG A 12 -6.89 -20.45 24.56
CA ARG A 12 -5.71 -20.43 23.68
C ARG A 12 -4.75 -21.52 24.15
N GLN A 13 -4.65 -22.63 23.41
CA GLN A 13 -3.51 -23.54 23.55
C GLN A 13 -2.24 -22.81 23.13
N SER A 14 -1.14 -23.06 23.84
CA SER A 14 0.18 -22.45 23.63
C SER A 14 0.67 -22.64 22.19
N PRO A 15 1.23 -21.61 21.52
CA PRO A 15 1.73 -21.78 20.18
C PRO A 15 3.17 -22.32 20.23
N GLN A 16 3.33 -23.58 19.82
CA GLN A 16 4.56 -24.03 19.18
C GLN A 16 4.21 -24.57 17.79
N GLU A 17 4.95 -24.05 16.80
CA GLU A 17 5.14 -24.55 15.43
C GLU A 17 4.14 -24.14 14.32
N ASN A 18 4.70 -23.41 13.33
CA ASN A 18 4.16 -23.04 12.00
C ASN A 18 2.80 -22.31 11.96
N THR A 19 2.82 -20.99 12.20
CA THR A 19 1.81 -20.10 11.63
C THR A 19 2.03 -20.02 10.12
N LEU A 20 1.33 -20.88 9.36
CA LEU A 20 1.17 -20.71 7.92
C LEU A 20 0.52 -19.33 7.70
N SER A 21 1.25 -18.41 7.05
CA SER A 21 0.67 -17.16 6.57
C SER A 21 -0.58 -17.48 5.73
N LEU A 22 -1.67 -16.76 5.95
CA LEU A 22 -2.88 -16.96 5.16
C LEU A 22 -2.66 -16.32 3.79
N ASP A 23 -2.79 -17.11 2.73
CA ASP A 23 -2.84 -16.56 1.37
C ASP A 23 -4.02 -15.56 1.28
N PRO A 24 -3.83 -14.40 0.63
CA PRO A 24 -4.91 -13.46 0.41
C PRO A 24 -5.98 -14.07 -0.49
N PRO A 25 -7.23 -13.57 -0.50
CA PRO A 25 -8.39 -14.28 -1.05
C PRO A 25 -8.31 -14.64 -2.54
N TYR A 26 -7.39 -14.03 -3.30
CA TYR A 26 -7.21 -14.27 -4.73
C TYR A 26 -5.81 -14.77 -5.11
N GLY A 27 -4.96 -15.09 -4.12
CA GLY A 27 -3.57 -15.50 -4.33
C GLY A 27 -2.73 -14.44 -5.02
N GLN A 28 -1.75 -14.86 -5.84
CA GLN A 28 -0.92 -13.95 -6.63
C GLN A 28 -1.75 -13.19 -7.67
N LEU A 29 -1.79 -11.87 -7.52
CA LEU A 29 -2.43 -10.98 -8.48
C LEU A 29 -1.55 -10.72 -9.70
N LYS A 30 -2.20 -10.44 -10.83
CA LYS A 30 -1.58 -10.00 -12.09
C LYS A 30 -2.37 -8.83 -12.69
N ILE A 31 -1.72 -8.06 -13.54
CA ILE A 31 -2.39 -7.12 -14.45
C ILE A 31 -2.52 -7.79 -15.82
N THR A 32 -3.76 -7.98 -16.29
CA THR A 32 -4.05 -8.52 -17.62
C THR A 32 -4.91 -7.51 -18.38
N GLY A 33 -4.32 -6.85 -19.37
CA GLY A 33 -4.95 -5.70 -20.03
C GLY A 33 -5.25 -4.61 -19.00
N LYS A 34 -6.52 -4.23 -18.86
CA LYS A 34 -7.01 -3.21 -17.91
C LYS A 34 -7.58 -3.79 -16.60
N HIS A 35 -7.35 -5.08 -16.34
CA HIS A 35 -7.96 -5.77 -15.21
C HIS A 35 -6.91 -6.33 -14.26
N VAL A 36 -7.22 -6.26 -12.97
CA VAL A 36 -6.56 -7.08 -11.94
C VAL A 36 -7.15 -8.48 -12.02
N THR A 37 -6.29 -9.49 -12.13
CA THR A 37 -6.69 -10.90 -12.26
C THR A 37 -5.98 -11.80 -11.26
N LYS A 38 -6.58 -12.96 -11.00
CA LYS A 38 -5.92 -14.13 -10.41
C LYS A 38 -4.92 -14.74 -11.37
N GLU A 39 -4.15 -15.71 -10.89
CA GLU A 39 -3.26 -16.52 -11.73
C GLU A 39 -3.99 -17.25 -12.87
N ASP A 40 -5.24 -17.69 -12.64
CA ASP A 40 -6.09 -18.38 -13.63
C ASP A 40 -6.76 -17.43 -14.65
N GLY A 41 -6.52 -16.12 -14.56
CA GLY A 41 -7.10 -15.10 -15.46
C GLY A 41 -8.46 -14.57 -15.02
N THR A 42 -9.05 -15.07 -13.93
CA THR A 42 -10.31 -14.54 -13.38
C THR A 42 -10.13 -13.09 -12.93
N ILE A 43 -11.01 -12.19 -13.39
CA ILE A 43 -11.02 -10.78 -12.98
C ILE A 43 -11.46 -10.67 -11.52
N VAL A 44 -10.73 -9.87 -10.74
CA VAL A 44 -11.03 -9.61 -9.33
C VAL A 44 -11.02 -8.11 -9.03
N GLN A 45 -11.63 -7.73 -7.91
CA GLN A 45 -11.60 -6.36 -7.42
C GLN A 45 -11.25 -6.33 -5.93
N LEU A 46 -10.32 -5.47 -5.59
CA LEU A 46 -10.00 -5.17 -4.20
C LEU A 46 -10.86 -4.01 -3.70
N ARG A 47 -11.38 -4.12 -2.48
CA ARG A 47 -12.19 -3.12 -1.79
C ARG A 47 -11.76 -3.08 -0.33
N GLY A 48 -11.51 -1.89 0.17
CA GLY A 48 -11.06 -1.70 1.53
C GLY A 48 -10.76 -0.24 1.83
N MET A 49 -9.87 -0.02 2.79
CA MET A 49 -9.62 1.30 3.36
C MET A 49 -8.15 1.65 3.37
N SER A 50 -7.89 2.95 3.24
CA SER A 50 -6.61 3.53 3.63
C SER A 50 -6.63 3.91 5.10
N LEU A 51 -5.52 3.67 5.80
CA LEU A 51 -5.22 4.44 6.99
C LEU A 51 -5.03 5.92 6.60
N ALA A 52 -5.02 6.81 7.58
CA ALA A 52 -4.49 8.15 7.41
C ALA A 52 -2.94 8.12 7.50
N TRP A 53 -2.31 9.27 7.21
CA TRP A 53 -0.86 9.46 7.24
C TRP A 53 -0.22 8.82 8.48
N SER A 54 0.95 8.19 8.31
CA SER A 54 1.71 7.56 9.41
C SER A 54 2.29 8.54 10.44
N ILE A 55 2.23 9.84 10.14
CA ILE A 55 2.75 10.93 10.96
C ILE A 55 1.64 11.79 11.54
N ASN A 56 1.99 12.57 12.57
CA ASN A 56 1.18 13.73 12.95
C ASN A 56 1.74 14.96 12.24
N THR A 57 0.90 15.75 11.58
CA THR A 57 1.37 16.99 10.95
C THR A 57 1.29 18.15 11.94
N THR A 58 2.16 19.14 11.77
CA THR A 58 2.31 20.30 12.69
C THR A 58 1.05 21.16 12.82
N ASN A 59 0.06 20.97 11.95
CA ASN A 59 -1.22 21.69 12.00
C ASN A 59 -2.23 21.07 12.99
N TRP A 60 -1.93 19.89 13.56
CA TRP A 60 -2.81 19.21 14.50
C TRP A 60 -2.09 19.04 15.84
N SER A 61 -2.57 19.75 16.85
CA SER A 61 -2.05 19.69 18.23
C SER A 61 -2.25 18.32 18.90
N GLU A 62 -3.08 17.47 18.32
CA GLU A 62 -3.43 16.15 18.83
C GLU A 62 -3.03 15.06 17.83
N ASN A 63 -2.54 13.95 18.35
CA ASN A 63 -2.08 12.82 17.55
C ASN A 63 -3.26 11.94 17.10
N TRP A 64 -3.97 12.37 16.06
CA TRP A 64 -5.19 11.70 15.59
C TRP A 64 -4.94 10.41 14.81
N PHE A 65 -3.87 10.34 14.01
CA PHE A 65 -3.73 9.29 12.99
C PHE A 65 -2.82 8.13 13.40
N THR A 66 -1.69 8.42 14.04
CA THR A 66 -0.72 7.37 14.38
C THR A 66 -1.24 6.29 15.33
N PRO A 67 -2.24 6.53 16.23
CA PRO A 67 -2.81 5.46 17.06
C PRO A 67 -3.50 4.34 16.27
N PHE A 68 -3.78 4.53 14.98
CA PHE A 68 -4.36 3.52 14.10
C PHE A 68 -3.32 2.60 13.42
N TRP A 69 -2.03 2.93 13.49
CA TRP A 69 -0.95 2.13 12.89
C TRP A 69 -0.57 0.92 13.77
N LYS A 70 -1.51 -0.02 13.89
CA LYS A 70 -1.42 -1.21 14.74
C LYS A 70 -2.23 -2.37 14.17
N SER A 71 -1.82 -3.60 14.49
CA SER A 71 -2.46 -4.84 13.98
C SER A 71 -3.96 -4.94 14.26
N VAL A 72 -4.43 -4.47 15.42
CA VAL A 72 -5.87 -4.50 15.77
C VAL A 72 -6.71 -3.64 14.81
N THR A 73 -6.16 -2.57 14.23
CA THR A 73 -6.86 -1.79 13.20
C THR A 73 -7.05 -2.61 11.93
N VAL A 74 -6.02 -3.34 11.50
CA VAL A 74 -6.08 -4.21 10.32
C VAL A 74 -7.12 -5.32 10.51
N ALA A 75 -7.10 -5.97 11.67
CA ALA A 75 -8.09 -6.98 12.03
C ALA A 75 -9.52 -6.39 12.05
N PHE A 76 -9.71 -5.17 12.55
CA PHE A 76 -11.02 -4.52 12.54
C PHE A 76 -11.51 -4.22 11.12
N VAL A 77 -10.66 -3.66 10.25
CA VAL A 77 -10.98 -3.36 8.84
C VAL A 77 -11.32 -4.64 8.06
N LYS A 78 -10.60 -5.74 8.32
CA LYS A 78 -10.92 -7.06 7.76
C LYS A 78 -12.25 -7.58 8.28
N CYS A 79 -12.37 -7.78 9.59
CA CYS A 79 -13.45 -8.56 10.18
C CYS A 79 -14.77 -7.79 10.29
N SER A 80 -14.71 -6.48 10.54
CA SER A 80 -15.91 -5.66 10.76
C SER A 80 -16.39 -5.00 9.47
N TRP A 81 -15.48 -4.62 8.57
CA TRP A 81 -15.82 -3.92 7.33
C TRP A 81 -15.70 -4.79 6.08
N ASN A 82 -15.36 -6.07 6.25
CA ASN A 82 -15.25 -7.06 5.17
C ASN A 82 -14.27 -6.62 4.06
N SER A 83 -13.19 -5.93 4.42
CA SER A 83 -12.18 -5.49 3.47
C SER A 83 -11.30 -6.66 3.03
N ASN A 84 -10.84 -6.63 1.79
CA ASN A 84 -9.83 -7.56 1.27
C ASN A 84 -8.48 -6.89 0.98
N VAL A 85 -8.38 -5.57 1.20
CA VAL A 85 -7.15 -4.79 1.09
C VAL A 85 -7.12 -3.70 2.17
N ILE A 86 -5.94 -3.37 2.66
CA ILE A 86 -5.69 -2.15 3.45
C ILE A 86 -4.56 -1.35 2.81
N ARG A 87 -4.61 -0.01 2.88
CA ARG A 87 -3.54 0.87 2.40
C ARG A 87 -2.81 1.52 3.56
N ALA A 88 -1.48 1.54 3.48
CA ALA A 88 -0.55 2.05 4.48
C ALA A 88 0.23 3.27 3.92
N PRO A 89 -0.36 4.48 4.00
CA PRO A 89 0.25 5.73 3.51
C PRO A 89 1.34 6.25 4.46
N MET A 90 2.58 5.89 4.15
CA MET A 90 3.74 6.31 4.94
C MET A 90 4.10 7.77 4.62
N GLY A 91 3.97 8.66 5.60
CA GLY A 91 4.37 10.05 5.47
C GLY A 91 5.88 10.17 5.22
N ILE A 92 6.25 11.00 4.24
CA ILE A 92 7.65 11.14 3.79
C ILE A 92 8.34 12.37 4.37
N MET A 93 7.62 13.50 4.43
CA MET A 93 8.08 14.79 4.95
C MET A 93 7.43 15.10 6.31
N PHE A 94 7.75 16.25 6.92
CA PHE A 94 7.11 16.77 8.14
C PHE A 94 7.25 15.82 9.34
N GLY A 95 8.47 15.32 9.57
CA GLY A 95 8.74 14.27 10.57
C GLY A 95 8.48 12.85 10.05
N GLY A 96 8.24 12.68 8.75
CA GLY A 96 8.09 11.40 8.08
C GLY A 96 9.41 10.68 7.80
N TYR A 97 9.38 9.76 6.83
CA TYR A 97 10.46 8.81 6.56
C TYR A 97 11.80 9.47 6.26
N LEU A 98 11.84 10.66 5.63
CA LEU A 98 13.11 11.35 5.37
C LEU A 98 13.84 11.82 6.65
N GLU A 99 13.09 12.04 7.73
CA GLU A 99 13.63 12.48 9.02
C GLU A 99 13.72 11.32 10.02
N ASN A 100 12.76 10.40 9.99
CA ASN A 100 12.61 9.30 10.95
C ASN A 100 12.43 7.93 10.26
N PRO A 101 13.39 7.50 9.42
CA PRO A 101 13.22 6.33 8.55
C PRO A 101 12.92 5.03 9.31
N GLU A 102 13.62 4.77 10.41
CA GLU A 102 13.40 3.56 11.22
C GLU A 102 11.99 3.52 11.82
N THR A 103 11.51 4.65 12.35
CA THR A 103 10.19 4.73 12.99
C THR A 103 9.07 4.53 11.97
N GLU A 104 9.15 5.18 10.83
CA GLU A 104 8.12 5.06 9.79
C GLU A 104 8.16 3.68 9.10
N TYR A 105 9.36 3.10 8.94
CA TYR A 105 9.52 1.74 8.44
C TYR A 105 8.87 0.69 9.36
N GLU A 106 9.07 0.77 10.68
CA GLU A 106 8.45 -0.18 11.62
C GLU A 106 6.91 -0.05 11.67
N LYS A 107 6.37 1.16 11.48
CA LYS A 107 4.93 1.35 11.32
C LYS A 107 4.40 0.63 10.08
N VAL A 108 5.07 0.77 8.93
CA VAL A 108 4.70 0.06 7.70
C VAL A 108 4.77 -1.45 7.89
N LYS A 109 5.86 -1.97 8.47
CA LYS A 109 6.00 -3.40 8.79
C LYS A 109 4.86 -3.91 9.65
N THR A 110 4.50 -3.17 10.69
CA THR A 110 3.37 -3.53 11.57
C THR A 110 2.07 -3.74 10.79
N ILE A 111 1.82 -2.93 9.75
CA ILE A 111 0.62 -3.07 8.91
C ILE A 111 0.77 -4.20 7.88
N ILE A 112 1.95 -4.38 7.29
CA ILE A 112 2.23 -5.48 6.36
C ILE A 112 2.07 -6.83 7.07
N ASP A 113 2.74 -7.02 8.20
CA ASP A 113 2.70 -8.27 8.96
C ASP A 113 1.27 -8.60 9.39
N ALA A 114 0.53 -7.60 9.88
CA ALA A 114 -0.87 -7.78 10.25
C ALA A 114 -1.78 -8.10 9.05
N ALA A 115 -1.51 -7.55 7.86
CA ALA A 115 -2.27 -7.87 6.65
C ALA A 115 -2.01 -9.30 6.17
N ILE A 116 -0.75 -9.76 6.26
CA ILE A 116 -0.35 -11.14 5.98
C ILE A 116 -1.04 -12.10 6.96
N ASP A 117 -0.98 -11.81 8.26
CA ASP A 117 -1.62 -12.62 9.31
C ASP A 117 -3.15 -12.70 9.13
N MET A 118 -3.78 -11.62 8.67
CA MET A 118 -5.22 -11.54 8.41
C MET A 118 -5.63 -12.07 7.01
N GLY A 119 -4.68 -12.49 6.19
CA GLY A 119 -4.93 -12.99 4.84
C GLY A 119 -5.61 -11.94 3.93
N ILE A 120 -5.16 -10.70 3.98
CA ILE A 120 -5.61 -9.63 3.07
C ILE A 120 -4.43 -8.98 2.34
N TYR A 121 -4.72 -8.28 1.25
CA TYR A 121 -3.73 -7.49 0.55
C TYR A 121 -3.35 -6.22 1.34
N VAL A 122 -2.15 -5.71 1.11
CA VAL A 122 -1.67 -4.43 1.63
C VAL A 122 -1.07 -3.58 0.51
N ILE A 123 -1.51 -2.33 0.40
CA ILE A 123 -0.89 -1.33 -0.45
C ILE A 123 0.13 -0.58 0.42
N VAL A 124 1.42 -0.74 0.10
CA VAL A 124 2.53 -0.05 0.74
C VAL A 124 2.78 1.24 -0.02
N ASP A 125 2.36 2.35 0.56
CA ASP A 125 2.27 3.64 -0.14
C ASP A 125 3.37 4.61 0.33
N TRP A 126 4.21 5.01 -0.63
CA TRP A 126 5.12 6.14 -0.50
C TRP A 126 4.32 7.44 -0.63
N HIS A 127 3.82 7.91 0.52
CA HIS A 127 2.82 8.97 0.60
C HIS A 127 3.44 10.36 0.45
N ASP A 128 3.79 10.67 -0.80
CA ASP A 128 4.53 11.86 -1.19
C ASP A 128 3.85 12.58 -2.35
N GLU A 129 4.07 13.89 -2.43
CA GLU A 129 3.67 14.74 -3.55
C GLU A 129 4.86 15.08 -4.48
N ARG A 130 6.08 14.78 -4.03
CA ARG A 130 7.33 15.32 -4.57
C ARG A 130 8.42 14.27 -4.78
N ALA A 131 8.04 12.99 -4.93
CA ALA A 131 8.98 11.87 -4.96
C ALA A 131 10.03 11.95 -6.09
N TYR A 132 9.75 12.71 -7.15
CA TYR A 132 10.64 12.94 -8.29
C TYR A 132 11.88 13.80 -7.98
N TYR A 133 11.97 14.46 -6.81
CA TYR A 133 13.23 15.08 -6.40
C TYR A 133 14.25 14.01 -6.01
N GLU A 134 15.52 14.23 -6.37
CA GLU A 134 16.57 13.20 -6.27
C GLU A 134 16.72 12.62 -4.86
N ASN A 135 16.67 13.45 -3.81
CA ASN A 135 16.77 12.98 -2.43
C ASN A 135 15.57 12.09 -2.02
N HIS A 136 14.36 12.39 -2.49
CA HIS A 136 13.18 11.55 -2.29
C HIS A 136 13.29 10.27 -3.12
N THR A 137 13.78 10.36 -4.36
CA THR A 137 13.98 9.22 -5.25
C THR A 137 14.95 8.20 -4.66
N VAL A 138 16.09 8.65 -4.15
CA VAL A 138 17.07 7.78 -3.50
C VAL A 138 16.48 7.12 -2.24
N ALA A 139 15.74 7.87 -1.43
CA ALA A 139 15.10 7.33 -0.24
C ALA A 139 14.01 6.30 -0.57
N ALA A 140 13.20 6.55 -1.61
CA ALA A 140 12.19 5.61 -2.09
C ALA A 140 12.82 4.32 -2.62
N ILE A 141 13.91 4.41 -3.39
CA ILE A 141 14.67 3.24 -3.87
C ILE A 141 15.14 2.40 -2.68
N GLN A 142 15.72 3.02 -1.65
CA GLN A 142 16.19 2.31 -0.45
C GLN A 142 15.02 1.66 0.30
N PHE A 143 13.94 2.41 0.55
CA PHE A 143 12.75 1.90 1.23
C PHE A 143 12.15 0.71 0.50
N PHE A 144 11.85 0.83 -0.80
CA PHE A 144 11.24 -0.23 -1.57
C PHE A 144 12.18 -1.41 -1.84
N SER A 145 13.50 -1.20 -1.87
CA SER A 145 14.47 -2.31 -1.85
C SER A 145 14.32 -3.14 -0.58
N ASN A 146 14.24 -2.49 0.59
CA ASN A 146 14.08 -3.17 1.86
C ASN A 146 12.73 -3.89 1.98
N ILE A 147 11.63 -3.25 1.57
CA ILE A 147 10.30 -3.88 1.56
C ILE A 147 10.30 -5.08 0.60
N SER A 148 10.76 -4.93 -0.64
CA SER A 148 10.73 -6.03 -1.63
C SER A 148 11.67 -7.18 -1.26
N GLN A 149 12.83 -6.90 -0.65
CA GLN A 149 13.73 -7.94 -0.12
C GLN A 149 13.07 -8.75 1.01
N THR A 150 12.33 -8.07 1.89
CA THR A 150 11.73 -8.71 3.07
C THR A 150 10.42 -9.42 2.73
N TYR A 151 9.58 -8.78 1.90
CA TYR A 151 8.19 -9.17 1.70
C TYR A 151 7.84 -9.56 0.26
N GLY A 152 8.78 -9.49 -0.69
CA GLY A 152 8.50 -9.71 -2.11
C GLY A 152 7.99 -11.11 -2.48
N ASN A 153 8.14 -12.08 -1.59
CA ASN A 153 7.59 -13.43 -1.76
C ASN A 153 6.13 -13.58 -1.29
N TYR A 154 5.58 -12.58 -0.60
CA TYR A 154 4.18 -12.59 -0.18
C TYR A 154 3.29 -11.99 -1.27
N SER A 155 2.26 -12.75 -1.67
CA SER A 155 1.29 -12.29 -2.67
C SER A 155 0.39 -11.16 -2.17
N ASN A 156 0.41 -10.88 -0.86
CA ASN A 156 -0.33 -9.81 -0.21
C ASN A 156 0.13 -8.42 -0.63
N ILE A 157 1.38 -8.26 -1.08
CA ILE A 157 2.01 -6.95 -1.27
C ILE A 157 1.58 -6.31 -2.59
N ILE A 158 1.22 -5.03 -2.51
CA ILE A 158 1.07 -4.11 -3.64
C ILE A 158 1.91 -2.87 -3.31
N TYR A 159 2.77 -2.45 -4.22
CA TYR A 159 3.60 -1.25 -4.03
C TYR A 159 2.90 -0.06 -4.66
N GLU A 160 2.66 1.01 -3.91
CA GLU A 160 2.25 2.31 -4.48
C GLU A 160 3.43 3.27 -4.32
N ILE A 161 4.13 3.50 -5.44
CA ILE A 161 5.46 4.11 -5.37
C ILE A 161 5.43 5.63 -5.38
N PHE A 162 4.29 6.25 -5.67
CA PHE A 162 4.11 7.69 -5.65
C PHE A 162 2.61 7.99 -5.51
N ASN A 163 2.19 8.44 -4.33
CA ASN A 163 0.80 8.78 -4.01
C ASN A 163 0.15 9.79 -4.97
N GLU A 164 0.59 11.05 -4.93
CA GLU A 164 -0.10 12.17 -5.60
C GLU A 164 0.90 13.18 -6.17
N PRO A 165 1.50 12.93 -7.34
CA PRO A 165 2.41 13.89 -7.96
C PRO A 165 1.80 15.29 -8.16
N VAL A 166 2.48 16.31 -7.64
CA VAL A 166 2.11 17.73 -7.80
C VAL A 166 3.23 18.49 -8.48
N ASN A 167 2.90 19.39 -9.42
CA ASN A 167 3.87 20.18 -10.19
C ASN A 167 4.95 19.33 -10.89
N ALA A 168 4.58 18.12 -11.32
CA ALA A 168 5.46 17.17 -11.99
C ALA A 168 4.90 16.80 -13.36
N THR A 169 5.75 16.78 -14.38
CA THR A 169 5.38 16.24 -15.70
C THR A 169 5.36 14.72 -15.67
N TRP A 170 4.60 14.10 -16.58
CA TRP A 170 4.61 12.64 -16.72
C TRP A 170 6.02 12.09 -16.96
N ALA A 171 6.86 12.78 -17.75
CA ALA A 171 8.24 12.37 -17.99
C ALA A 171 9.08 12.31 -16.69
N GLN A 172 8.91 13.27 -15.78
CA GLN A 172 9.60 13.26 -14.48
C GLN A 172 9.12 12.11 -13.60
N ILE A 173 7.80 11.90 -13.54
CA ILE A 173 7.18 10.80 -12.77
C ILE A 173 7.64 9.45 -13.32
N LYS A 174 7.61 9.28 -14.65
CA LYS A 174 8.07 8.07 -15.34
C LYS A 174 9.55 7.79 -15.10
N SER A 175 10.41 8.82 -15.12
CA SER A 175 11.84 8.67 -14.80
C SER A 175 12.07 8.18 -13.37
N TYR A 176 11.36 8.77 -12.40
CA TYR A 176 11.35 8.29 -11.01
C TYR A 176 10.87 6.84 -10.91
N ALA A 177 9.71 6.56 -11.51
CA ALA A 177 9.04 5.27 -11.41
C ALA A 177 9.90 4.13 -11.97
N VAL A 178 10.56 4.32 -13.11
CA VAL A 178 11.47 3.33 -13.70
C VAL A 178 12.59 2.96 -12.74
N ARG A 179 13.17 3.93 -12.02
CA ARG A 179 14.26 3.67 -11.06
C ARG A 179 13.77 2.85 -9.85
N VAL A 180 12.63 3.22 -9.28
CA VAL A 180 12.04 2.51 -8.14
C VAL A 180 11.55 1.11 -8.54
N ILE A 181 10.88 0.98 -9.69
CA ILE A 181 10.45 -0.31 -10.26
C ILE A 181 11.66 -1.21 -10.46
N THR A 182 12.76 -0.69 -11.02
CA THR A 182 13.98 -1.47 -11.23
C THR A 182 14.51 -2.02 -9.91
N ALA A 183 14.52 -1.23 -8.84
CA ALA A 183 14.94 -1.66 -7.52
C ALA A 183 14.02 -2.74 -6.93
N ILE A 184 12.69 -2.56 -7.01
CA ILE A 184 11.71 -3.56 -6.57
C ILE A 184 11.90 -4.88 -7.34
N ARG A 185 12.04 -4.79 -8.67
CA ARG A 185 12.24 -5.94 -9.55
C ARG A 185 13.63 -6.59 -9.41
N GLN A 186 14.51 -6.14 -8.52
CA GLN A 186 15.68 -6.96 -8.14
C GLN A 186 15.29 -8.09 -7.19
N ASN A 187 14.25 -7.88 -6.36
CA ASN A 187 13.82 -8.83 -5.33
C ASN A 187 12.45 -9.47 -5.64
N ASP A 188 11.54 -8.73 -6.29
CA ASP A 188 10.15 -9.13 -6.49
C ASP A 188 9.73 -8.99 -7.96
N GLN A 189 9.60 -10.12 -8.66
CA GLN A 189 9.24 -10.14 -10.08
C GLN A 189 7.72 -10.09 -10.35
N LYS A 190 6.87 -10.23 -9.33
CA LYS A 190 5.46 -10.63 -9.53
C LYS A 190 4.45 -9.64 -8.99
N ASN A 191 4.70 -9.00 -7.85
CA ASN A 191 3.67 -8.18 -7.22
C ASN A 191 3.37 -6.92 -8.01
N ILE A 192 2.15 -6.41 -7.85
CA ILE A 192 1.66 -5.23 -8.57
C ILE A 192 2.40 -3.99 -8.05
N ILE A 193 2.80 -3.14 -8.98
CA ILE A 193 3.30 -1.79 -8.70
C ILE A 193 2.31 -0.79 -9.28
N VAL A 194 1.80 0.11 -8.45
CA VAL A 194 0.90 1.19 -8.81
C VAL A 194 1.70 2.50 -8.82
N VAL A 195 1.53 3.28 -9.89
CA VAL A 195 2.27 4.53 -10.11
C VAL A 195 1.28 5.69 -10.18
N GLY A 196 1.47 6.71 -9.35
CA GLY A 196 0.71 7.96 -9.44
C GLY A 196 0.93 8.70 -10.76
N THR A 197 0.00 9.57 -11.11
CA THR A 197 0.03 10.38 -12.33
C THR A 197 -0.04 11.88 -11.97
N PRO A 198 0.23 12.81 -12.91
CA PRO A 198 0.16 14.23 -12.62
C PRO A 198 -1.17 14.67 -12.00
N ASN A 199 -1.14 15.84 -11.36
CA ASN A 199 -2.29 16.53 -10.80
C ASN A 199 -3.04 15.70 -9.74
N TRP A 200 -2.32 15.25 -8.70
CA TRP A 200 -2.89 14.40 -7.64
C TRP A 200 -3.46 13.09 -8.17
N SER A 201 -2.76 12.46 -9.11
CA SER A 201 -3.18 11.19 -9.71
C SER A 201 -4.55 11.28 -10.39
N THR A 202 -4.79 12.32 -11.20
CA THR A 202 -6.01 12.47 -12.02
C THR A 202 -5.76 12.29 -13.50
N ASP A 203 -4.57 12.63 -13.97
CA ASP A 203 -4.21 12.63 -15.39
C ASP A 203 -3.75 11.23 -15.80
N VAL A 204 -4.67 10.26 -15.82
CA VAL A 204 -4.35 8.87 -16.16
C VAL A 204 -4.21 8.63 -17.67
N ASP A 205 -4.73 9.57 -18.47
CA ASP A 205 -4.64 9.60 -19.93
C ASP A 205 -3.18 9.74 -20.39
N VAL A 206 -2.39 10.62 -19.80
CA VAL A 206 -0.97 10.79 -20.20
C VAL A 206 -0.14 9.53 -19.94
N ALA A 207 -0.48 8.76 -18.91
CA ALA A 207 0.14 7.46 -18.63
C ALA A 207 -0.36 6.36 -19.59
N ALA A 208 -1.59 6.45 -20.08
CA ALA A 208 -2.12 5.56 -21.11
C ALA A 208 -1.49 5.82 -22.49
N GLU A 209 -1.16 7.08 -22.80
CA GLU A 209 -0.49 7.47 -24.04
C GLU A 209 0.99 7.09 -24.08
N ASP A 210 1.72 7.25 -22.97
CA ASP A 210 3.13 6.89 -22.84
C ASP A 210 3.40 5.97 -21.63
N PRO A 211 2.93 4.72 -21.64
CA PRO A 211 3.01 3.82 -20.49
C PRO A 211 4.45 3.44 -20.13
N ILE A 212 4.66 3.10 -18.85
CA ILE A 212 5.89 2.48 -18.38
C ILE A 212 5.95 1.05 -18.92
N ASN A 213 7.07 0.71 -19.58
CA ASN A 213 7.33 -0.65 -20.03
C ASN A 213 7.64 -1.56 -18.83
N GLY A 214 6.87 -2.62 -18.68
CA GLY A 214 7.06 -3.62 -17.62
C GLY A 214 5.83 -4.49 -17.44
N THR A 215 5.88 -5.37 -16.44
CA THR A 215 4.78 -6.27 -16.09
C THR A 215 4.17 -5.89 -14.74
N ASN A 216 2.87 -6.16 -14.60
CA ASN A 216 2.12 -5.90 -13.37
C ASN A 216 2.24 -4.46 -12.87
N ILE A 217 2.21 -3.51 -13.80
CA ILE A 217 2.18 -2.07 -13.53
C ILE A 217 0.74 -1.58 -13.72
N ALA A 218 0.24 -0.81 -12.76
CA ALA A 218 -1.03 -0.10 -12.83
C ALA A 218 -0.80 1.40 -12.53
N TYR A 219 -1.80 2.23 -12.82
CA TYR A 219 -1.73 3.67 -12.59
C TYR A 219 -2.84 4.08 -11.62
N THR A 220 -2.50 4.97 -10.68
CA THR A 220 -3.42 5.44 -9.65
C THR A 220 -4.42 6.44 -10.22
N LEU A 221 -5.68 6.36 -9.78
CA LEU A 221 -6.68 7.41 -9.96
C LEU A 221 -7.26 7.79 -8.59
N HIS A 222 -7.12 9.04 -8.17
CA HIS A 222 -7.71 9.56 -6.94
C HIS A 222 -8.87 10.51 -7.21
N ILE A 223 -10.03 10.21 -6.62
CA ILE A 223 -11.26 10.99 -6.78
C ILE A 223 -11.92 11.21 -5.42
N TYR A 224 -12.24 12.46 -5.13
CA TYR A 224 -13.04 12.87 -3.99
C TYR A 224 -14.43 13.29 -4.48
N ALA A 225 -15.44 12.48 -4.17
CA ALA A 225 -16.82 12.76 -4.52
C ALA A 225 -17.25 14.11 -3.92
N GLY A 226 -17.47 15.12 -4.77
CA GLY A 226 -17.74 16.50 -4.38
C GLY A 226 -16.76 17.54 -4.92
N ARG A 227 -15.71 17.11 -5.62
CA ARG A 227 -14.92 17.99 -6.50
C ARG A 227 -15.28 17.74 -7.96
N ASP A 228 -15.25 18.82 -8.74
CA ASP A 228 -15.34 18.75 -10.19
C ASP A 228 -13.96 18.38 -10.76
N TYR A 229 -13.92 17.28 -11.50
CA TYR A 229 -12.75 16.83 -12.26
C TYR A 229 -13.09 16.94 -13.75
N SER A 230 -12.21 17.55 -14.55
CA SER A 230 -12.27 17.50 -16.01
C SER A 230 -11.29 16.43 -16.49
N PHE A 231 -11.82 15.37 -17.09
CA PHE A 231 -11.04 14.34 -17.78
C PHE A 231 -11.04 14.58 -19.29
#